data_AF-A0A6J0A426-F1
#
_entry.id   AF-A0A6J0A426-F1
#
_cell.length_a   1.000
_cell.length_b   1.000
_cell.length_c   1.000
_cell.angle_alpha   90.00
_cell.angle_beta   90.00
_cell.angle_gamma   90.00
#
_symmetry.space_group_name_H-M   'P 1'
#
loop_
_entity.id
_entity.type
_entity.pdbx_description
1 polymer ?
#
loop_
_entity_poly.entity_id
_entity_poly.type
_entity_poly.pdbx_seq_one_letter_code
_entity_poly.pdbx_strand_id
1 'polypeptide(L)'
;MAAGETQLYAKVSNKLKVRSPSLLLEPLLGMGFPVHTALKALAATGRKTAEEASDWLRCHRNDPSLDDPIPQEYALFLCPTGSLLEQLQEFWRESKRQCTKNRAHEIFPHITLCDFFTCEDHKVECLYEALKRAGDRIRGSFPLVVPLALHSSISYLGFFVSDSPADVIREFATTFAMEVAVLADCTVKPCAKQLHLTLAHKFYPHHQRTLEQLARAIHPGHSCQWTAVLYSRDMRFVHYQTLRALFQYKPQNEDELTLSPGDYIFVDPSQQEETSEGWVIGTSQRTGCRGFLPENYTEQANESDTWVKHRTYTFSLAMDLVSRKDGEASSRRNGEPPPPQTPRDVSSIQALQATIARKSVLVVRHGERVDQIFGKSWLQQCSTPDGKYYRPDLNFPCSLPRRSSGIKDFENDPPLSSCGVFQARMAGEALLDSGIRITSVFTSPALRCVQTAKHILEELKLEKKFKIRVEPGIFEWTKWESGKTTPTLMTLDELQEAGFNVSMDYRFLLWVCASAKKIKRKGNGSW
;
A
#
# COMPACT_ATOMS: atom_id res chain seq x y z
N MET A 1 6.78 -28.13 24.18
CA MET A 1 7.06 -27.52 25.50
C MET A 1 7.15 -26.01 25.30
N ALA A 2 6.25 -25.29 26.00
CA ALA A 2 6.22 -23.85 26.31
C ALA A 2 6.37 -22.86 25.11
N ALA A 3 5.34 -22.18 24.62
CA ALA A 3 4.47 -21.19 25.30
C ALA A 3 5.26 -20.05 25.97
N GLY A 4 5.11 -18.84 25.42
CA GLY A 4 5.45 -17.58 26.08
C GLY A 4 5.49 -16.43 25.06
N GLU A 5 4.80 -15.30 25.21
CA GLU A 5 3.87 -14.81 26.22
C GLU A 5 2.98 -13.77 25.52
N THR A 6 1.67 -14.02 25.46
CA THR A 6 0.66 -13.00 25.16
C THR A 6 0.25 -12.41 26.49
N GLN A 7 0.82 -11.26 26.89
CA GLN A 7 0.35 -10.57 28.10
C GLN A 7 -0.97 -9.86 27.78
N LEU A 8 -2.05 -10.56 28.13
CA LEU A 8 -3.41 -10.05 28.19
C LEU A 8 -3.53 -8.90 29.20
N TYR A 9 -4.14 -7.84 28.70
CA TYR A 9 -4.60 -6.58 29.30
C TYR A 9 -4.79 -6.57 30.83
N ALA A 10 -4.22 -5.54 31.44
CA ALA A 10 -4.38 -5.21 32.85
C ALA A 10 -5.85 -4.88 33.19
N LYS A 11 -6.31 -5.39 34.35
CA LYS A 11 -7.62 -5.11 34.94
C LYS A 11 -7.85 -3.60 35.12
N VAL A 12 -8.89 -3.06 34.51
CA VAL A 12 -9.36 -1.69 34.78
C VAL A 12 -10.21 -1.69 36.05
N SER A 13 -9.82 -0.86 37.01
CA SER A 13 -10.53 -0.65 38.28
C SER A 13 -11.72 0.30 38.09
N ASN A 14 -12.91 -0.16 38.45
CA ASN A 14 -14.16 0.62 38.40
C ASN A 14 -14.20 1.70 39.50
N LYS A 15 -13.62 2.88 39.27
CA LYS A 15 -14.00 4.14 39.94
C LYS A 15 -13.71 5.35 39.05
N LEU A 16 -14.69 5.84 38.29
CA LEU A 16 -14.58 7.10 37.53
C LEU A 16 -15.54 8.16 38.08
N LYS A 17 -14.98 9.25 38.61
CA LYS A 17 -15.65 10.54 38.78
C LYS A 17 -15.76 11.19 37.40
N VAL A 18 -16.93 11.10 36.78
CA VAL A 18 -17.23 11.73 35.48
C VAL A 18 -17.35 13.24 35.68
N ARG A 19 -16.44 14.01 35.06
CA ARG A 19 -16.62 15.45 34.80
C ARG A 19 -17.84 15.60 33.88
N SER A 20 -18.74 16.53 34.21
CA SER A 20 -20.00 16.89 33.52
C SER A 20 -20.29 16.09 32.22
N PRO A 21 -21.35 15.25 32.19
CA PRO A 21 -21.65 14.42 31.03
C PRO A 21 -21.79 15.28 29.77
N SER A 22 -21.14 14.85 28.68
CA SER A 22 -21.17 15.59 27.41
C SER A 22 -22.60 15.71 26.87
N LEU A 23 -22.94 16.82 26.21
CA LEU A 23 -24.26 17.08 25.60
C LEU A 23 -24.78 15.93 24.70
N LEU A 24 -23.88 15.15 24.10
CA LEU A 24 -24.24 14.00 23.24
C LEU A 24 -24.45 12.69 24.01
N LEU A 25 -23.95 12.59 25.24
CA LEU A 25 -24.04 11.38 26.06
C LEU A 25 -25.36 11.32 26.83
N GLU A 26 -25.81 12.45 27.39
CA GLU A 26 -27.05 12.49 28.19
C GLU A 26 -28.28 11.92 27.46
N PRO A 27 -28.53 12.24 26.17
CA PRO A 27 -29.67 11.65 25.45
C PRO A 27 -29.59 10.12 25.34
N LEU A 28 -28.40 9.57 25.11
CA LEU A 28 -28.19 8.12 24.99
C LEU A 28 -28.42 7.40 26.33
N LEU A 29 -27.99 8.01 27.43
CA LEU A 29 -28.28 7.50 28.77
C LEU A 29 -29.77 7.58 29.09
N GLY A 30 -30.43 8.67 28.66
CA GLY A 30 -31.89 8.82 28.76
C GLY A 30 -32.68 7.76 27.98
N MET A 31 -32.12 7.22 26.90
CA MET A 31 -32.67 6.07 26.15
C MET A 31 -32.37 4.72 26.79
N GLY A 32 -31.60 4.67 27.89
CA GLY A 32 -31.29 3.46 28.64
C GLY A 32 -30.03 2.72 28.18
N PHE A 33 -29.21 3.29 27.29
CA PHE A 33 -27.96 2.64 26.87
C PHE A 33 -26.89 2.72 27.98
N PRO A 34 -26.14 1.63 28.24
CA PRO A 34 -24.99 1.67 29.15
C PRO A 34 -23.93 2.69 28.74
N VAL A 35 -23.30 3.34 29.73
CA VAL A 35 -22.34 4.44 29.51
C VAL A 35 -21.21 4.04 28.56
N HIS A 36 -20.61 2.86 28.73
CA HIS A 36 -19.49 2.43 27.89
C HIS A 36 -19.93 2.18 26.44
N THR A 37 -21.08 1.53 26.21
CA THR A 37 -21.61 1.33 24.85
C THR A 37 -21.99 2.65 24.17
N ALA A 38 -22.57 3.59 24.93
CA ALA A 38 -22.91 4.92 24.42
C ALA A 38 -21.65 5.70 24.01
N LEU A 39 -20.57 5.63 24.79
CA LEU A 39 -19.30 6.24 24.46
C LEU A 39 -18.64 5.58 23.25
N LYS A 40 -18.67 4.24 23.16
CA LYS A 40 -18.20 3.49 21.98
C LYS A 40 -18.95 3.92 20.72
N ALA A 41 -20.29 4.00 20.78
CA ALA A 41 -21.11 4.42 19.65
C ALA A 41 -20.82 5.88 19.24
N LEU A 42 -20.65 6.77 20.21
CA LEU A 42 -20.24 8.15 19.96
C LEU A 42 -18.87 8.19 19.27
N ALA A 43 -17.90 7.40 19.73
CA ALA A 43 -16.61 7.28 19.06
C ALA A 43 -16.79 6.74 17.63
N ALA A 44 -17.54 5.65 17.43
CA ALA A 44 -17.73 4.96 16.15
C ALA A 44 -18.46 5.81 15.09
N THR A 45 -19.20 6.83 15.53
CA THR A 45 -19.95 7.75 14.67
C THR A 45 -19.29 9.12 14.53
N GLY A 46 -18.11 9.31 15.12
CA GLY A 46 -17.36 10.56 14.99
C GLY A 46 -17.84 11.67 15.93
N ARG A 47 -18.70 11.34 16.90
CA ARG A 47 -19.33 12.28 17.84
C ARG A 47 -20.00 13.44 17.10
N LYS A 48 -20.78 13.10 16.06
CA LYS A 48 -21.54 14.07 15.23
C LYS A 48 -22.87 14.44 15.89
N THR A 49 -23.72 13.45 16.16
CA THR A 49 -25.04 13.63 16.77
C THR A 49 -25.36 12.46 17.72
N ALA A 50 -26.31 12.67 18.63
CA ALA A 50 -26.76 11.60 19.53
C ALA A 50 -27.64 10.59 18.76
N GLU A 51 -28.35 11.05 17.73
CA GLU A 51 -29.21 10.25 16.86
C GLU A 51 -28.40 9.22 16.09
N GLU A 52 -27.31 9.63 15.42
CA GLU A 52 -26.43 8.71 14.69
C GLU A 52 -25.85 7.63 15.62
N ALA A 53 -25.40 8.02 16.82
CA ALA A 53 -24.88 7.07 17.81
C ALA A 53 -25.97 6.11 18.30
N SER A 54 -27.20 6.60 18.52
CA SER A 54 -28.33 5.76 18.93
C SER A 54 -28.73 4.76 17.84
N ASP A 55 -28.70 5.17 16.57
CA ASP A 55 -29.03 4.29 15.45
C ASP A 55 -27.93 3.26 15.19
N TRP A 56 -26.67 3.65 15.39
CA TRP A 56 -25.54 2.72 15.40
C TRP A 56 -25.72 1.64 16.48
N LEU A 57 -26.08 2.02 17.71
CA LEU A 57 -26.36 1.07 18.81
C LEU A 57 -27.51 0.12 18.49
N ARG A 58 -28.59 0.63 17.88
CA ARG A 58 -29.72 -0.19 17.45
C ARG A 58 -29.31 -1.21 16.40
N CYS A 59 -28.45 -0.83 15.45
CA CYS A 59 -27.93 -1.76 14.45
C CYS A 59 -26.98 -2.81 15.05
N HIS A 60 -26.22 -2.45 16.08
CA HIS A 60 -25.26 -3.32 16.77
C HIS A 60 -25.85 -4.10 17.96
N ARG A 61 -27.18 -4.14 18.11
CA ARG A 61 -27.84 -4.84 19.24
C ARG A 61 -27.46 -6.33 19.37
N ASN A 62 -27.04 -6.95 18.26
CA ASN A 62 -26.62 -8.36 18.19
C ASN A 62 -25.11 -8.50 17.97
N ASP A 63 -24.34 -7.41 18.05
CA ASP A 63 -22.88 -7.45 17.92
C ASP A 63 -22.28 -8.15 19.15
N PRO A 64 -21.60 -9.31 18.98
CA PRO A 64 -21.02 -10.05 20.10
C PRO A 64 -19.88 -9.30 20.82
N SER A 65 -19.34 -8.25 20.20
CA SER A 65 -18.21 -7.46 20.70
C SER A 65 -18.61 -6.06 21.19
N LEU A 66 -19.91 -5.75 21.25
CA LEU A 66 -20.40 -4.42 21.62
C LEU A 66 -19.92 -4.00 23.01
N ASP A 67 -19.82 -4.95 23.94
CA ASP A 67 -19.36 -4.71 25.31
C ASP A 67 -17.85 -4.80 25.51
N ASP A 68 -17.10 -5.28 24.51
CA ASP A 68 -15.65 -5.45 24.64
C ASP A 68 -14.96 -4.09 24.81
N PRO A 69 -13.97 -3.94 25.70
CA PRO A 69 -13.27 -2.67 25.92
C PRO A 69 -12.21 -2.40 24.84
N ILE A 70 -12.57 -2.55 23.57
CA ILE A 70 -11.70 -2.39 22.41
C ILE A 70 -11.85 -0.94 21.91
N PRO A 71 -10.83 -0.08 22.09
CA PRO A 71 -10.86 1.30 21.62
C PRO A 71 -10.69 1.37 20.09
N GLN A 72 -10.99 2.53 19.52
CA GLN A 72 -10.59 2.83 18.15
C GLN A 72 -9.12 3.24 18.04
N GLU A 73 -8.56 3.05 16.86
CA GLU A 73 -7.30 3.67 16.45
C GLU A 73 -7.55 5.01 15.76
N TYR A 74 -6.77 6.01 16.11
CA TYR A 74 -6.84 7.37 15.61
C TYR A 74 -5.56 7.74 14.87
N ALA A 75 -5.68 8.60 13.87
CA ALA A 75 -4.53 9.21 13.21
C ALA A 75 -4.87 10.64 12.75
N LEU A 76 -3.85 11.50 12.79
CA LEU A 76 -3.94 12.88 12.34
C LEU A 76 -3.30 13.02 10.96
N PHE A 77 -4.06 13.62 10.04
CA PHE A 77 -3.63 13.84 8.66
C PHE A 77 -3.74 15.31 8.29
N LEU A 78 -2.83 15.78 7.44
CA LEU A 78 -2.96 17.07 6.78
C LEU A 78 -3.53 16.84 5.37
N CYS A 79 -4.72 17.37 5.12
CA CYS A 79 -5.48 17.16 3.89
C CYS A 79 -5.47 18.43 3.03
N PRO A 80 -5.14 18.32 1.73
CA PRO A 80 -5.31 19.41 0.78
C PRO A 80 -6.79 19.65 0.51
N THR A 81 -7.16 20.90 0.22
CA THR A 81 -8.53 21.31 -0.13
C THR A 81 -8.52 22.23 -1.36
N GLY A 82 -9.69 22.45 -1.95
CA GLY A 82 -9.84 23.29 -3.14
C GLY A 82 -9.21 22.68 -4.39
N SER A 83 -8.64 23.52 -5.25
CA SER A 83 -8.15 23.14 -6.59
C SER A 83 -7.09 22.03 -6.58
N LEU A 84 -6.21 22.00 -5.57
CA LEU A 84 -5.21 20.93 -5.44
C LEU A 84 -5.88 19.58 -5.21
N LEU A 85 -6.93 19.52 -4.37
CA LEU A 85 -7.67 18.29 -4.12
C LEU A 85 -8.37 17.80 -5.40
N GLU A 86 -8.97 18.70 -6.18
CA GLU A 86 -9.60 18.37 -7.47
C GLU A 86 -8.59 17.78 -8.46
N GLN A 87 -7.40 18.37 -8.57
CA GLN A 87 -6.32 17.84 -9.41
C GLN A 87 -5.83 16.46 -8.95
N LEU A 88 -5.73 16.24 -7.63
CA LEU A 88 -5.35 14.95 -7.06
C LEU A 88 -6.41 13.87 -7.32
N GLN A 89 -7.69 14.23 -7.23
CA GLN A 89 -8.81 13.34 -7.56
C GLN A 89 -8.85 12.98 -9.05
N GLU A 90 -8.58 13.96 -9.92
CA GLU A 90 -8.43 13.74 -11.36
C GLU A 90 -7.28 12.77 -11.64
N PHE A 91 -6.10 13.03 -11.05
CA PHE A 91 -4.95 12.15 -11.14
C PHE A 91 -5.31 10.72 -10.76
N TRP A 92 -6.04 10.51 -9.66
CA TRP A 92 -6.42 9.17 -9.21
C TRP A 92 -7.43 8.48 -10.10
N ARG A 93 -8.41 9.22 -10.64
CA ARG A 93 -9.35 8.66 -11.60
C ARG A 93 -8.60 8.15 -12.82
N GLU A 94 -7.67 8.94 -13.32
CA GLU A 94 -6.92 8.63 -14.52
C GLU A 94 -5.86 7.54 -14.29
N SER A 95 -5.16 7.57 -13.15
CA SER A 95 -4.21 6.53 -12.78
C SER A 95 -4.89 5.19 -12.55
N LYS A 96 -6.08 5.16 -11.92
CA LYS A 96 -6.84 3.91 -11.76
C LYS A 96 -7.30 3.37 -13.11
N ARG A 97 -7.69 4.24 -14.05
CA ARG A 97 -8.11 3.86 -15.41
C ARG A 97 -6.96 3.30 -16.25
N GLN A 98 -5.81 3.97 -16.26
CA GLN A 98 -4.68 3.60 -17.14
C GLN A 98 -3.69 2.62 -16.50
N CYS A 99 -3.62 2.57 -15.17
CA CYS A 99 -2.55 1.89 -14.44
C CYS A 99 -3.07 0.97 -13.31
N THR A 100 -4.37 0.67 -13.33
CA THR A 100 -5.09 -0.15 -12.34
C THR A 100 -5.00 0.40 -10.90
N LYS A 101 -5.69 -0.24 -9.95
CA LYS A 101 -5.69 0.17 -8.55
C LYS A 101 -4.34 -0.18 -7.91
N ASN A 102 -3.57 0.83 -7.50
CA ASN A 102 -2.44 0.69 -6.58
C ASN A 102 -2.83 1.10 -5.13
N ARG A 103 -1.92 0.85 -4.17
CA ARG A 103 -2.17 1.06 -2.73
C ARG A 103 -2.41 2.51 -2.30
N ALA A 104 -1.97 3.50 -3.08
CA ALA A 104 -2.23 4.91 -2.76
C ALA A 104 -3.72 5.25 -2.87
N HIS A 105 -4.49 4.51 -3.69
CA HIS A 105 -5.93 4.74 -3.84
C HIS A 105 -6.76 4.18 -2.68
N GLU A 106 -6.15 3.46 -1.73
CA GLU A 106 -6.86 2.90 -0.57
C GLU A 106 -7.23 3.97 0.47
N ILE A 107 -6.57 5.12 0.43
CA ILE A 107 -6.75 6.24 1.37
C ILE A 107 -6.93 7.51 0.55
N PHE A 108 -7.64 8.53 1.04
CA PHE A 108 -7.77 9.88 0.43
C PHE A 108 -6.44 10.65 0.37
N PRO A 109 -6.26 11.70 -0.47
CA PRO A 109 -4.96 12.36 -0.60
C PRO A 109 -4.60 13.10 0.69
N HIS A 110 -3.43 12.83 1.25
CA HIS A 110 -3.03 13.36 2.56
C HIS A 110 -1.52 13.37 2.79
N ILE A 111 -1.09 14.08 3.83
CA ILE A 111 0.21 13.95 4.47
C ILE A 111 -0.02 13.40 5.88
N THR A 112 0.64 12.29 6.22
CA THR A 112 0.55 11.66 7.55
C THR A 112 1.33 12.49 8.59
N LEU A 113 0.67 12.88 9.68
CA LEU A 113 1.30 13.70 10.73
C LEU A 113 1.73 12.88 11.96
N CYS A 114 1.09 11.74 12.22
CA CYS A 114 1.47 10.82 13.29
C CYS A 114 1.17 9.37 12.91
N ASP A 115 1.80 8.44 13.62
CA ASP A 115 1.42 7.03 13.58
C ASP A 115 0.00 6.86 14.15
N PHE A 116 -0.67 5.75 13.79
CA PHE A 116 -1.91 5.36 14.45
C PHE A 116 -1.69 5.12 15.94
N PHE A 117 -2.63 5.57 16.76
CA PHE A 117 -2.60 5.42 18.22
C PHE A 117 -4.00 5.10 18.75
N THR A 118 -4.10 4.35 19.84
CA THR A 118 -5.38 4.04 20.48
C THR A 118 -5.77 5.10 21.49
N CYS A 119 -7.08 5.31 21.67
CA CYS A 119 -7.61 6.19 22.70
C CYS A 119 -8.93 5.62 23.25
N GLU A 120 -9.07 5.59 24.57
CA GLU A 120 -10.29 5.13 25.24
C GLU A 120 -11.49 6.02 24.89
N ASP A 121 -12.66 5.41 24.69
CA ASP A 121 -13.85 6.10 24.16
C ASP A 121 -14.30 7.30 25.02
N HIS A 122 -14.07 7.25 26.33
CA HIS A 122 -14.40 8.35 27.24
C HIS A 122 -13.43 9.55 27.16
N LYS A 123 -12.27 9.39 26.51
CA LYS A 123 -11.23 10.42 26.38
C LYS A 123 -11.19 11.05 24.98
N VAL A 124 -12.08 10.66 24.07
CA VAL A 124 -12.07 11.15 22.68
C VAL A 124 -12.25 12.68 22.58
N GLU A 125 -13.06 13.29 23.45
CA GLU A 125 -13.18 14.76 23.52
C GLU A 125 -11.86 15.45 23.87
N CYS A 126 -11.00 14.80 24.68
CA CYS A 126 -9.67 15.31 24.99
C CYS A 126 -8.79 15.38 23.73
N LEU A 127 -8.99 14.49 22.75
CA LEU A 127 -8.29 14.55 21.46
C LEU A 127 -8.73 15.78 20.64
N TYR A 128 -10.00 16.17 20.73
CA TYR A 128 -10.53 17.32 20.00
C TYR A 128 -9.98 18.62 20.58
N GLU A 129 -9.93 18.71 21.91
CA GLU A 129 -9.32 19.83 22.60
C GLU A 129 -7.81 19.89 22.34
N ALA A 130 -7.12 18.75 22.32
CA ALA A 130 -5.70 18.68 21.95
C ALA A 130 -5.45 19.18 20.52
N LEU A 131 -6.27 18.75 19.55
CA LEU A 131 -6.20 19.22 18.16
C LEU A 131 -6.41 20.75 18.08
N LYS A 132 -7.43 21.26 18.77
CA LYS A 132 -7.74 22.68 18.81
C LYS A 132 -6.58 23.50 19.40
N ARG A 133 -6.05 23.11 20.57
CA ARG A 133 -4.93 23.80 21.22
C ARG A 133 -3.65 23.79 20.38
N ALA A 134 -3.32 22.64 19.80
CA ALA A 134 -2.17 22.53 18.92
C ALA A 134 -2.33 23.40 17.67
N GLY A 135 -3.53 23.40 17.09
CA GLY A 135 -3.85 24.22 15.92
C GLY A 135 -3.81 25.72 16.22
N ASP A 136 -4.42 26.15 17.33
CA ASP A 136 -4.48 27.56 17.74
C ASP A 136 -3.08 28.12 18.00
N ARG A 137 -2.17 27.30 18.57
CA ARG A 137 -0.78 27.68 18.85
C ARG A 137 0.00 28.06 17.59
N ILE A 138 -0.20 27.33 16.49
CA ILE A 138 0.57 27.53 15.25
C ILE A 138 -0.20 28.29 14.17
N ARG A 139 -1.48 28.64 14.42
CA ARG A 139 -2.36 29.24 13.41
C ARG A 139 -1.72 30.46 12.73
N GLY A 140 -1.02 31.30 13.49
CA GLY A 140 -0.37 32.51 12.98
C GLY A 140 0.92 32.26 12.20
N SER A 141 1.62 31.15 12.45
CA SER A 141 2.88 30.78 11.79
C SER A 141 2.71 29.73 10.69
N PHE A 142 1.51 29.17 10.54
CA PHE A 142 1.25 28.14 9.54
C PHE A 142 1.52 28.67 8.12
N PRO A 143 2.25 27.92 7.28
CA PRO A 143 2.65 28.37 5.95
C PRO A 143 1.44 28.67 5.06
N LEU A 144 1.39 29.89 4.50
CA LEU A 144 0.36 30.29 3.51
C LEU A 144 0.45 29.49 2.21
N VAL A 145 1.64 29.02 1.87
CA VAL A 145 1.92 28.16 0.72
C VAL A 145 2.78 27.01 1.20
N VAL A 146 2.41 25.78 0.84
CA VAL A 146 3.17 24.56 1.11
C VAL A 146 3.73 24.06 -0.22
N PRO A 147 4.98 24.39 -0.58
CA PRO A 147 5.59 23.95 -1.84
C PRO A 147 5.76 22.43 -1.83
N LEU A 148 5.30 21.81 -2.92
CA LEU A 148 5.36 20.37 -3.12
C LEU A 148 6.31 20.06 -4.28
N ALA A 149 7.36 19.28 -4.00
CA ALA A 149 8.33 18.81 -4.97
C ALA A 149 8.00 17.39 -5.42
N LEU A 150 7.78 17.18 -6.72
CA LEU A 150 7.50 15.86 -7.27
C LEU A 150 8.75 14.97 -7.17
N HIS A 151 8.57 13.79 -6.60
CA HIS A 151 9.59 12.75 -6.53
C HIS A 151 9.05 11.45 -7.14
N SER A 152 9.87 10.83 -7.99
CA SER A 152 9.57 9.58 -8.65
C SER A 152 10.71 8.59 -8.44
N SER A 153 10.34 7.34 -8.17
CA SER A 153 11.23 6.20 -8.04
C SER A 153 10.55 4.95 -8.61
N ILE A 154 11.25 3.81 -8.60
CA ILE A 154 10.84 2.57 -9.29
C ILE A 154 9.45 2.06 -8.86
N SER A 155 9.02 2.34 -7.62
CA SER A 155 7.74 1.85 -7.08
C SER A 155 7.04 2.86 -6.17
N TYR A 156 7.45 4.13 -6.22
CA TYR A 156 6.86 5.21 -5.44
C TYR A 156 6.88 6.51 -6.25
N LEU A 157 5.76 7.20 -6.23
CA LEU A 157 5.54 8.51 -6.83
C LEU A 157 4.76 9.35 -5.83
N GLY A 158 5.25 10.56 -5.55
CA GLY A 158 4.62 11.43 -4.58
C GLY A 158 5.24 12.81 -4.55
N PHE A 159 4.65 13.68 -3.76
CA PHE A 159 5.13 15.03 -3.50
C PHE A 159 5.78 15.12 -2.14
N PHE A 160 6.93 15.77 -2.05
CA PHE A 160 7.60 16.08 -0.78
C PHE A 160 7.44 17.56 -0.43
N VAL A 161 7.23 17.84 0.86
CA VAL A 161 7.18 19.20 1.38
C VAL A 161 8.61 19.73 1.55
N SER A 162 8.87 20.96 1.12
CA SER A 162 10.16 21.63 1.31
C SER A 162 10.44 21.92 2.80
N ASP A 163 11.73 22.03 3.17
CA ASP A 163 12.18 21.98 4.57
C ASP A 163 11.53 23.02 5.48
N SER A 164 11.47 24.30 5.09
CA SER A 164 10.95 25.37 5.96
C SER A 164 9.45 25.19 6.32
N PRO A 165 8.51 24.98 5.38
CA PRO A 165 7.13 24.64 5.72
C PRO A 165 7.00 23.30 6.45
N ALA A 166 7.87 22.32 6.13
CA ALA A 166 7.86 21.02 6.80
C ALA A 166 8.21 21.12 8.30
N ASP A 167 9.08 22.06 8.69
CA ASP A 167 9.42 22.29 10.10
C ASP A 167 8.20 22.73 10.92
N VAL A 168 7.43 23.70 10.41
CA VAL A 168 6.21 24.20 11.08
C VAL A 168 5.16 23.10 11.19
N ILE A 169 4.98 22.29 10.14
CA ILE A 169 4.03 21.16 10.17
C ILE A 169 4.51 20.04 11.12
N ARG A 170 5.82 19.84 11.28
CA ARG A 170 6.37 18.91 12.28
C ARG A 170 6.20 19.43 13.71
N GLU A 171 6.38 20.73 13.92
CA GLU A 171 6.09 21.39 15.21
C GLU A 171 4.61 21.24 15.59
N PHE A 172 3.70 21.38 14.62
CA PHE A 172 2.27 21.11 14.81
C PHE A 172 2.02 19.70 15.34
N ALA A 173 2.53 18.69 14.64
CA ALA A 173 2.34 17.29 14.97
C ALA A 173 2.93 16.94 16.35
N THR A 174 4.07 17.55 16.69
CA THR A 174 4.71 17.41 18.00
C THR A 174 3.87 18.05 19.11
N THR A 175 3.36 19.26 18.87
CA THR A 175 2.47 19.94 19.82
C THR A 175 1.19 19.14 20.04
N PHE A 176 0.58 18.61 18.97
CA PHE A 176 -0.59 17.74 19.08
C PHE A 176 -0.29 16.50 19.94
N ALA A 177 0.83 15.81 19.69
CA ALA A 177 1.23 14.65 20.48
C ALA A 177 1.42 14.99 21.97
N MET A 178 2.01 16.15 22.28
CA MET A 178 2.16 16.63 23.66
C MET A 178 0.82 16.93 24.33
N GLU A 179 -0.09 17.64 23.65
CA GLU A 179 -1.41 17.95 24.19
C GLU A 179 -2.25 16.67 24.38
N VAL A 180 -2.15 15.70 23.47
CA VAL A 180 -2.81 14.39 23.61
C VAL A 180 -2.25 13.62 24.82
N ALA A 181 -0.93 13.62 25.04
CA ALA A 181 -0.34 12.99 26.21
C ALA A 181 -0.83 13.64 27.52
N VAL A 182 -0.97 14.96 27.55
CA VAL A 182 -1.43 15.70 28.74
C VAL A 182 -2.94 15.51 28.99
N LEU A 183 -3.76 15.57 27.95
CA LEU A 183 -5.23 15.61 28.08
C LEU A 183 -5.89 14.23 28.06
N ALA A 184 -5.32 13.28 27.31
CA ALA A 184 -5.90 11.97 27.07
C ALA A 184 -5.02 10.82 27.60
N ASP A 185 -3.84 11.09 28.16
CA ASP A 185 -2.90 10.06 28.64
C ASP A 185 -2.57 9.02 27.54
N CYS A 186 -2.45 9.50 26.30
CA CYS A 186 -2.19 8.67 25.12
C CYS A 186 -0.81 9.01 24.55
N THR A 187 -0.05 7.98 24.16
CA THR A 187 1.26 8.18 23.52
C THR A 187 1.10 8.27 22.00
N VAL A 188 1.35 9.44 21.44
CA VAL A 188 1.33 9.68 19.99
C VAL A 188 2.76 9.86 19.50
N LYS A 189 3.12 9.16 18.41
CA LYS A 189 4.42 9.34 17.74
C LYS A 189 4.26 10.25 16.52
N PRO A 190 4.80 11.48 16.55
CA PRO A 190 4.81 12.35 15.39
C PRO A 190 5.60 11.74 14.23
N CYS A 191 5.23 12.09 12.99
CA CYS A 191 5.92 11.63 11.80
C CYS A 191 7.38 12.12 11.78
N ALA A 192 8.32 11.19 11.98
CA ALA A 192 9.75 11.48 11.96
C ALA A 192 10.36 11.47 10.53
N LYS A 193 9.61 10.95 9.54
CA LYS A 193 10.03 10.89 8.15
C LYS A 193 9.81 12.23 7.46
N GLN A 194 10.43 12.42 6.30
CA GLN A 194 10.16 13.58 5.46
C GLN A 194 8.66 13.60 5.09
N LEU A 195 8.01 14.74 5.30
CA LEU A 195 6.58 14.89 5.02
C LEU A 195 6.33 14.80 3.52
N HIS A 196 5.39 13.93 3.16
CA HIS A 196 5.09 13.63 1.78
C HIS A 196 3.60 13.32 1.57
N LEU A 197 3.11 13.63 0.38
CA LEU A 197 1.82 13.22 -0.15
C LEU A 197 2.06 12.13 -1.19
N THR A 198 1.53 10.94 -0.94
CA THR A 198 1.71 9.80 -1.84
C THR A 198 0.69 9.86 -2.98
N LEU A 199 1.16 9.80 -4.23
CA LEU A 199 0.30 9.73 -5.42
C LEU A 199 0.05 8.29 -5.84
N ALA A 200 1.13 7.49 -5.89
CA ALA A 200 1.09 6.09 -6.23
C ALA A 200 2.25 5.36 -5.53
N HIS A 201 2.01 4.15 -5.04
CA HIS A 201 3.10 3.30 -4.55
C HIS A 201 2.78 1.82 -4.72
N LYS A 202 3.84 0.98 -4.75
CA LYS A 202 3.74 -0.45 -5.06
C LYS A 202 3.03 -0.72 -6.40
N PHE A 203 3.17 0.19 -7.37
CA PHE A 203 2.67 0.00 -8.74
C PHE A 203 3.70 -0.79 -9.57
N TYR A 204 3.23 -1.39 -10.67
CA TYR A 204 4.11 -2.09 -11.60
C TYR A 204 5.03 -1.11 -12.34
N PRO A 205 6.31 -1.44 -12.56
CA PRO A 205 7.27 -0.53 -13.22
C PRO A 205 6.83 -0.02 -14.60
N HIS A 206 6.06 -0.80 -15.37
CA HIS A 206 5.56 -0.37 -16.69
C HIS A 206 4.56 0.80 -16.59
N HIS A 207 3.90 1.00 -15.45
CA HIS A 207 3.02 2.14 -15.21
C HIS A 207 3.78 3.44 -14.88
N GLN A 208 5.08 3.38 -14.58
CA GLN A 208 5.83 4.53 -14.07
C GLN A 208 5.78 5.73 -15.02
N ARG A 209 5.98 5.53 -16.32
CA ARG A 209 6.00 6.63 -17.30
C ARG A 209 4.66 7.35 -17.37
N THR A 210 3.56 6.58 -17.39
CA THR A 210 2.20 7.11 -17.42
C THR A 210 1.89 7.87 -16.13
N LEU A 211 2.20 7.29 -14.97
CA LEU A 211 1.98 7.94 -13.68
C LEU A 211 2.79 9.24 -13.55
N GLU A 212 4.05 9.26 -14.01
CA GLU A 212 4.86 10.48 -14.04
C GLU A 212 4.28 11.55 -14.97
N GLN A 213 3.74 11.17 -16.13
CA GLN A 213 3.07 12.10 -17.05
C GLN A 213 1.83 12.72 -16.41
N LEU A 214 0.99 11.90 -15.77
CA LEU A 214 -0.19 12.36 -15.05
C LEU A 214 0.19 13.28 -13.87
N ALA A 215 1.24 12.93 -13.11
CA ALA A 215 1.67 13.73 -11.97
C ALA A 215 2.25 15.09 -12.37
N ARG A 216 2.88 15.21 -13.55
CA ARG A 216 3.36 16.50 -14.08
C ARG A 216 2.23 17.47 -14.47
N ALA A 217 1.01 16.97 -14.67
CA ALA A 217 -0.16 17.80 -14.93
C ALA A 217 -0.75 18.43 -13.64
N ILE A 218 -0.31 17.96 -12.47
CA ILE A 218 -0.69 18.56 -11.18
C ILE A 218 0.17 19.81 -10.99
N HIS A 219 -0.48 20.95 -10.70
CA HIS A 219 0.19 22.23 -10.50
C HIS A 219 0.18 22.62 -9.01
N PRO A 220 1.11 22.11 -8.20
CA PRO A 220 1.10 22.32 -6.75
C PRO A 220 1.43 23.75 -6.30
N GLY A 221 1.84 24.64 -7.23
CA GLY A 221 2.31 26.00 -6.91
C GLY A 221 1.22 27.04 -6.64
N HIS A 222 -0.06 26.70 -6.76
CA HIS A 222 -1.16 27.62 -6.45
C HIS A 222 -1.46 27.62 -4.95
N SER A 223 -2.04 28.71 -4.44
CA SER A 223 -2.49 28.81 -3.04
C SER A 223 -3.50 27.70 -2.73
N CYS A 224 -3.04 26.65 -2.05
CA CYS A 224 -3.85 25.53 -1.59
C CYS A 224 -4.14 25.73 -0.10
N GLN A 225 -5.41 25.52 0.29
CA GLN A 225 -5.77 25.50 1.69
C GLN A 225 -5.55 24.10 2.25
N TRP A 226 -4.97 24.03 3.44
CA TRP A 226 -4.70 22.80 4.16
C TRP A 226 -5.54 22.74 5.42
N THR A 227 -6.01 21.55 5.75
CA THR A 227 -6.75 21.28 6.98
C THR A 227 -6.15 20.09 7.70
N ALA A 228 -6.05 20.17 9.02
CA ALA A 228 -5.70 19.02 9.84
C ALA A 228 -6.98 18.26 10.18
N VAL A 229 -7.02 16.95 9.95
CA VAL A 229 -8.21 16.14 10.14
C VAL A 229 -7.86 14.91 10.98
N LEU A 230 -8.61 14.73 12.07
CA LEU A 230 -8.55 13.54 12.91
C LEU A 230 -9.51 12.50 12.37
N TYR A 231 -8.97 11.34 12.00
CA TYR A 231 -9.73 10.16 11.61
C TYR A 231 -9.55 9.05 12.63
N SER A 232 -10.50 8.12 12.63
CA SER A 232 -10.38 6.86 13.34
C SER A 232 -10.82 5.68 12.50
N ARG A 233 -10.44 4.49 12.95
CA ARG A 233 -10.86 3.20 12.39
C ARG A 233 -11.00 2.18 13.51
N ASP A 234 -11.78 1.14 13.24
CA ASP A 234 -11.93 0.00 14.14
C ASP A 234 -10.64 -0.84 14.15
N MET A 235 -10.02 -0.94 15.32
CA MET A 235 -8.72 -1.61 15.46
C MET A 235 -8.78 -3.12 15.19
N ARG A 236 -9.98 -3.73 15.26
CA ARG A 236 -10.16 -5.17 15.03
C ARG A 236 -9.92 -5.56 13.58
N PHE A 237 -10.14 -4.62 12.66
CA PHE A 237 -10.19 -4.89 11.21
C PHE A 237 -9.01 -4.27 10.45
N VAL A 238 -7.96 -3.84 11.14
CA VAL A 238 -6.77 -3.16 10.54
C VAL A 238 -6.05 -4.00 9.48
N HIS A 239 -6.16 -5.33 9.55
CA HIS A 239 -5.55 -6.25 8.59
C HIS A 239 -6.57 -6.96 7.70
N TYR A 240 -7.83 -6.54 7.76
CA TYR A 240 -8.92 -7.17 7.02
C TYR A 240 -9.06 -6.50 5.65
N GLN A 241 -9.48 -7.27 4.66
CA GLN A 241 -9.95 -6.72 3.41
C GLN A 241 -11.32 -6.07 3.62
N THR A 242 -11.52 -4.89 3.04
CA THR A 242 -12.82 -4.22 3.04
C THR A 242 -13.54 -4.50 1.72
N LEU A 243 -14.73 -5.06 1.81
CA LEU A 243 -15.65 -5.26 0.69
C LEU A 243 -16.84 -4.32 0.82
N ARG A 244 -17.43 -3.94 -0.32
CA ARG A 244 -18.67 -3.16 -0.42
C ARG A 244 -19.72 -4.01 -1.12
N ALA A 245 -20.91 -4.14 -0.52
CA ALA A 245 -22.03 -4.83 -1.10
C ALA A 245 -22.62 -4.02 -2.28
N LEU A 246 -22.79 -4.69 -3.43
CA LEU A 246 -23.39 -4.14 -4.64
C LEU A 246 -24.88 -4.45 -4.74
N PHE A 247 -25.29 -5.61 -4.23
CA PHE A 247 -26.66 -6.10 -4.32
C PHE A 247 -27.22 -6.46 -2.95
N GLN A 248 -28.54 -6.43 -2.84
CA GLN A 248 -29.24 -6.89 -1.66
C GLN A 248 -29.17 -8.43 -1.59
N TYR A 249 -28.90 -8.97 -0.40
CA TYR A 249 -28.93 -10.40 -0.13
C TYR A 249 -29.71 -10.69 1.14
N LYS A 250 -30.64 -11.65 1.06
CA LYS A 250 -31.41 -12.15 2.21
C LYS A 250 -30.86 -13.53 2.61
N PRO A 251 -30.41 -13.70 3.87
CA PRO A 251 -29.93 -14.96 4.40
C PRO A 251 -30.93 -16.10 4.15
N GLN A 252 -30.41 -17.25 3.71
CA GLN A 252 -31.15 -18.51 3.63
C GLN A 252 -30.92 -19.37 4.88
N ASN A 253 -29.76 -19.20 5.52
CA ASN A 253 -29.38 -19.89 6.74
C ASN A 253 -29.02 -18.89 7.87
N GLU A 254 -29.04 -19.35 9.12
CA GLU A 254 -28.77 -18.50 10.31
C GLU A 254 -27.32 -18.01 10.40
N ASP A 255 -26.39 -18.67 9.73
CA ASP A 255 -24.97 -18.33 9.66
C ASP A 255 -24.62 -17.36 8.52
N GLU A 256 -25.62 -16.93 7.74
CA GLU A 256 -25.45 -15.99 6.61
C GLU A 256 -25.74 -14.53 7.00
N LEU A 257 -25.00 -13.60 6.38
CA LEU A 257 -25.16 -12.16 6.58
C LEU A 257 -26.17 -11.55 5.62
N THR A 258 -27.03 -10.69 6.15
CA THR A 258 -27.88 -9.82 5.33
C THR A 258 -27.03 -8.72 4.70
N LEU A 259 -27.11 -8.57 3.38
CA LEU A 259 -26.44 -7.48 2.65
C LEU A 259 -27.45 -6.45 2.16
N SER A 260 -27.13 -5.17 2.33
CA SER A 260 -27.79 -4.07 1.64
C SER A 260 -26.78 -3.34 0.74
N PRO A 261 -27.18 -2.83 -0.45
CA PRO A 261 -26.27 -2.09 -1.32
C PRO A 261 -25.60 -0.93 -0.57
N GLY A 262 -24.27 -0.86 -0.67
CA GLY A 262 -23.44 0.12 0.03
C GLY A 262 -22.95 -0.31 1.42
N ASP A 263 -23.42 -1.43 1.98
CA ASP A 263 -22.88 -1.98 3.23
C ASP A 263 -21.40 -2.36 3.06
N TYR A 264 -20.59 -2.09 4.09
CA TYR A 264 -19.20 -2.55 4.15
C TYR A 264 -19.05 -3.82 4.99
N ILE A 265 -18.16 -4.71 4.54
CA ILE A 265 -17.89 -6.00 5.15
C ILE A 265 -16.37 -6.15 5.31
N PHE A 266 -15.94 -6.50 6.53
CA PHE A 266 -14.55 -6.81 6.82
C PHE A 266 -14.32 -8.31 6.69
N VAL A 267 -13.36 -8.70 5.86
CA VAL A 267 -13.04 -10.09 5.55
C VAL A 267 -11.60 -10.38 5.94
N ASP A 268 -11.40 -11.42 6.74
CA ASP A 268 -10.04 -11.89 7.10
C ASP A 268 -9.48 -12.70 5.93
N PRO A 269 -8.37 -12.26 5.28
CA PRO A 269 -7.77 -12.99 4.18
C PRO A 269 -7.25 -14.39 4.56
N SER A 270 -6.94 -14.61 5.84
CA SER A 270 -6.43 -15.90 6.32
C SER A 270 -7.49 -17.00 6.45
N GLN A 271 -8.78 -16.62 6.49
CA GLN A 271 -9.90 -17.53 6.69
C GLN A 271 -10.59 -17.93 5.37
N GLN A 272 -10.05 -17.51 4.22
CA GLN A 272 -10.65 -17.78 2.90
C GLN A 272 -10.43 -19.22 2.42
N GLU A 273 -9.40 -19.92 2.90
CA GLU A 273 -9.14 -21.31 2.49
C GLU A 273 -10.18 -22.29 3.03
N GLU A 274 -10.96 -21.88 4.04
CA GLU A 274 -11.97 -22.70 4.71
C GLU A 274 -13.38 -22.55 4.09
N THR A 275 -13.58 -21.62 3.15
CA THR A 275 -14.91 -21.35 2.58
C THR A 275 -15.17 -22.14 1.30
N SER A 276 -16.45 -22.45 1.06
CA SER A 276 -16.87 -23.05 -0.19
C SER A 276 -16.75 -22.03 -1.34
N GLU A 277 -16.50 -22.53 -2.55
CA GLU A 277 -16.35 -21.71 -3.75
C GLU A 277 -17.51 -20.71 -3.91
N GLY A 278 -17.19 -19.43 -4.11
CA GLY A 278 -18.16 -18.34 -4.28
C GLY A 278 -18.74 -17.74 -2.99
N TRP A 279 -18.32 -18.24 -1.82
CA TRP A 279 -18.72 -17.72 -0.51
C TRP A 279 -17.52 -17.21 0.27
N VAL A 280 -17.72 -16.13 1.01
CA VAL A 280 -16.73 -15.57 1.92
C VAL A 280 -17.35 -15.37 3.30
N ILE A 281 -16.55 -15.47 4.36
CA ILE A 281 -16.97 -15.14 5.71
C ILE A 281 -16.47 -13.74 6.04
N GLY A 282 -17.37 -12.88 6.50
CA GLY A 282 -17.04 -11.51 6.85
C GLY A 282 -17.78 -11.01 8.08
N THR A 283 -17.41 -9.82 8.54
CA THR A 283 -18.09 -9.09 9.62
C THR A 283 -18.69 -7.81 9.06
N SER A 284 -20.00 -7.63 9.23
CA SER A 284 -20.71 -6.45 8.74
C SER A 284 -20.34 -5.22 9.57
N GLN A 285 -19.87 -4.14 8.94
CA GLN A 285 -19.61 -2.87 9.62
C GLN A 285 -20.89 -2.28 10.24
N ARG A 286 -22.04 -2.50 9.60
CA ARG A 286 -23.32 -1.93 10.03
C ARG A 286 -23.87 -2.60 11.30
N THR A 287 -23.60 -3.88 11.50
CA THR A 287 -24.24 -4.67 12.58
C THR A 287 -23.26 -5.33 13.53
N GLY A 288 -21.96 -5.33 13.23
CA GLY A 288 -20.93 -6.06 13.96
C GLY A 288 -21.05 -7.59 13.89
N CYS A 289 -22.08 -8.11 13.21
CA CYS A 289 -22.33 -9.54 13.10
C CYS A 289 -21.40 -10.18 12.07
N ARG A 290 -20.95 -11.41 12.36
CA ARG A 290 -20.12 -12.24 11.46
C ARG A 290 -20.98 -13.33 10.81
N GLY A 291 -20.72 -13.63 9.55
CA GLY A 291 -21.38 -14.73 8.83
C GLY A 291 -20.96 -14.84 7.37
N PHE A 292 -21.56 -15.79 6.66
CA PHE A 292 -21.31 -16.07 5.26
C PHE A 292 -22.02 -15.08 4.34
N LEU A 293 -21.37 -14.72 3.24
CA LEU A 293 -21.95 -13.90 2.20
C LEU A 293 -21.46 -14.35 0.80
N PRO A 294 -22.29 -14.17 -0.25
CA PRO A 294 -21.88 -14.48 -1.62
C PRO A 294 -20.84 -13.46 -2.12
N GLU A 295 -19.67 -13.94 -2.57
CA GLU A 295 -18.54 -13.10 -2.97
C GLU A 295 -18.91 -12.20 -4.16
N ASN A 296 -19.64 -12.75 -5.14
CA ASN A 296 -20.08 -12.06 -6.36
C ASN A 296 -21.10 -10.94 -6.11
N TYR A 297 -21.58 -10.75 -4.88
CA TYR A 297 -22.45 -9.64 -4.50
C TYR A 297 -21.66 -8.43 -3.99
N THR A 298 -20.35 -8.53 -3.97
CA THR A 298 -19.47 -7.52 -3.39
C THR A 298 -18.38 -7.10 -4.37
N GLU A 299 -17.78 -5.94 -4.08
CA GLU A 299 -16.54 -5.51 -4.72
C GLU A 299 -15.54 -5.04 -3.66
N GLN A 300 -14.27 -4.94 -4.03
CA GLN A 300 -13.25 -4.40 -3.13
C GLN A 300 -13.43 -2.88 -2.93
N ALA A 301 -13.62 -2.48 -1.69
CA ALA A 301 -13.67 -1.09 -1.26
C ALA A 301 -12.28 -0.53 -0.98
N ASN A 302 -12.18 0.79 -0.73
CA ASN A 302 -10.95 1.36 -0.19
C ASN A 302 -10.95 1.24 1.34
N GLU A 303 -9.78 1.05 1.94
CA GLU A 303 -9.65 0.98 3.40
C GLU A 303 -10.26 2.21 4.10
N SER A 304 -9.98 3.41 3.57
CA SER A 304 -10.45 4.66 4.18
C SER A 304 -11.96 4.90 4.05
N ASP A 305 -12.66 4.12 3.23
CA ASP A 305 -14.12 4.28 3.06
C ASP A 305 -14.88 3.97 4.35
N THR A 306 -14.28 3.16 5.24
CA THR A 306 -14.84 2.80 6.54
C THR A 306 -14.35 3.69 7.69
N TRP A 307 -13.42 4.60 7.43
CA TRP A 307 -12.83 5.45 8.46
C TRP A 307 -13.79 6.56 8.87
N VAL A 308 -13.76 6.91 10.15
CA VAL A 308 -14.66 7.89 10.74
C VAL A 308 -13.93 9.22 10.87
N LYS A 309 -14.45 10.24 10.20
CA LYS A 309 -13.97 11.61 10.34
C LYS A 309 -14.52 12.24 11.62
N HIS A 310 -13.64 12.71 12.51
CA HIS A 310 -14.04 13.30 13.80
C HIS A 310 -14.07 14.82 13.79
N ARG A 311 -12.88 15.45 13.69
CA ARG A 311 -12.71 16.90 13.77
C ARG A 311 -11.75 17.38 12.69
N THR A 312 -12.03 18.58 12.22
CA THR A 312 -11.21 19.29 11.23
C THR A 312 -10.78 20.61 11.85
N TYR A 313 -9.49 20.90 11.77
CA TYR A 313 -8.91 22.19 12.11
C TYR A 313 -8.41 22.87 10.84
N THR A 314 -8.76 24.14 10.68
CA THR A 314 -8.43 24.94 9.49
C THR A 314 -7.47 26.05 9.90
N PHE A 315 -6.37 26.19 9.16
CA PHE A 315 -5.31 27.14 9.50
C PHE A 315 -5.51 28.55 8.93
N SER A 316 -6.52 28.76 8.06
CA SER A 316 -6.76 30.06 7.42
C SER A 316 -7.43 31.09 8.34
N LEU A 317 -7.01 32.35 8.20
CA LEU A 317 -7.59 33.54 8.87
C LEU A 317 -8.88 34.04 8.22
N ALA A 318 -9.65 33.17 7.54
CA ALA A 318 -10.89 33.59 6.90
C ALA A 318 -11.81 34.22 7.95
N MET A 319 -12.09 35.51 7.75
CA MET A 319 -12.79 36.40 8.67
C MET A 319 -14.03 35.76 9.28
N ASP A 320 -14.09 35.72 10.61
CA ASP A 320 -15.30 35.50 11.43
C ASP A 320 -16.32 36.67 11.24
N LEU A 321 -16.74 36.96 10.01
CA LEU A 321 -17.63 38.08 9.68
C LEU A 321 -18.84 37.73 8.81
N VAL A 322 -19.16 36.45 8.62
CA VAL A 322 -20.47 36.07 8.06
C VAL A 322 -21.31 35.30 9.08
N SER A 323 -21.41 35.90 10.27
CA SER A 323 -22.55 35.74 11.17
C SER A 323 -22.83 37.11 11.78
N ARG A 324 -23.35 38.04 10.95
CA ARG A 324 -24.09 39.27 11.30
C ARG A 324 -24.17 40.23 10.10
N LYS A 325 -25.20 40.07 9.27
CA LYS A 325 -26.21 41.11 8.95
C LYS A 325 -27.03 40.67 7.73
N ASP A 326 -28.28 40.30 8.00
CA ASP A 326 -29.38 40.58 7.09
C ASP A 326 -29.59 42.11 7.00
N GLY A 327 -29.96 42.61 5.82
CA GLY A 327 -30.41 43.98 5.61
C GLY A 327 -30.10 44.55 4.23
N GLU A 328 -31.04 44.36 3.30
CA GLU A 328 -31.38 45.10 2.07
C GLU A 328 -30.47 46.25 1.58
N ALA A 329 -30.12 46.24 0.28
CA ALA A 329 -30.78 47.09 -0.75
C ALA A 329 -29.96 47.19 -2.07
N SER A 330 -30.67 46.87 -3.16
CA SER A 330 -30.53 47.29 -4.58
C SER A 330 -29.49 48.37 -4.95
N SER A 331 -28.66 48.10 -5.98
CA SER A 331 -28.71 48.85 -7.26
C SER A 331 -27.92 48.18 -8.39
N ARG A 332 -28.51 48.23 -9.58
CA ARG A 332 -28.10 47.67 -10.88
C ARG A 332 -26.88 48.38 -11.48
N ARG A 333 -26.06 47.67 -12.26
CA ARG A 333 -25.60 48.10 -13.61
C ARG A 333 -24.94 46.95 -14.40
N ASN A 334 -25.39 46.85 -15.65
CA ASN A 334 -24.95 45.92 -16.70
C ASN A 334 -23.56 46.28 -17.25
N GLY A 335 -22.84 45.26 -17.76
CA GLY A 335 -21.69 45.40 -18.65
C GLY A 335 -21.05 44.06 -19.00
N GLU A 336 -21.24 43.60 -20.24
CA GLU A 336 -20.69 42.36 -20.83
C GLU A 336 -19.15 42.38 -21.05
N PRO A 337 -18.52 41.20 -21.26
CA PRO A 337 -17.06 41.01 -21.29
C PRO A 337 -16.46 41.13 -22.71
N PRO A 338 -15.14 41.42 -22.86
CA PRO A 338 -14.47 41.35 -24.16
C PRO A 338 -13.85 39.95 -24.45
N PRO A 339 -13.76 39.52 -25.74
CA PRO A 339 -13.35 38.18 -26.16
C PRO A 339 -11.83 38.07 -26.56
N PRO A 340 -11.32 36.88 -26.96
CA PRO A 340 -9.92 36.48 -26.80
C PRO A 340 -9.03 36.80 -28.02
N GLN A 341 -7.71 36.88 -27.79
CA GLN A 341 -6.70 36.98 -28.86
C GLN A 341 -5.52 36.00 -28.67
N THR A 342 -5.35 35.14 -29.67
CA THR A 342 -4.09 34.54 -30.19
C THR A 342 -4.32 34.36 -31.71
N PRO A 343 -3.34 34.06 -32.61
CA PRO A 343 -1.99 33.49 -32.39
C PRO A 343 -0.85 33.99 -33.32
N ARG A 344 0.32 33.31 -33.24
CA ARG A 344 1.50 33.23 -34.16
C ARG A 344 2.70 34.12 -33.81
N ASP A 345 3.98 33.72 -33.90
CA ASP A 345 4.70 32.55 -34.45
C ASP A 345 6.03 32.39 -33.68
N VAL A 346 6.48 31.17 -33.34
CA VAL A 346 7.51 30.36 -34.03
C VAL A 346 8.85 31.07 -34.32
N SER A 347 9.84 30.83 -33.46
CA SER A 347 11.23 30.40 -33.77
C SER A 347 12.15 30.80 -32.61
N SER A 348 12.77 29.85 -31.91
CA SER A 348 14.08 29.39 -32.34
C SER A 348 14.43 28.08 -31.64
N ILE A 349 14.46 27.02 -32.44
CA ILE A 349 15.25 25.82 -32.20
C ILE A 349 16.71 26.27 -32.21
N GLN A 350 17.36 26.31 -31.05
CA GLN A 350 18.81 26.07 -30.86
C GLN A 350 19.19 26.15 -29.37
N ALA A 351 18.96 25.04 -28.66
CA ALA A 351 19.77 24.65 -27.50
C ALA A 351 19.71 23.12 -27.36
N LEU A 352 20.11 22.44 -28.43
CA LEU A 352 20.35 21.00 -28.45
C LEU A 352 21.86 20.82 -28.33
N GLN A 353 22.34 20.30 -27.20
CA GLN A 353 23.39 19.26 -27.08
C GLN A 353 24.05 19.26 -25.69
N ALA A 354 23.61 18.31 -24.85
CA ALA A 354 24.48 17.51 -24.00
C ALA A 354 23.69 16.27 -23.51
N THR A 355 23.26 15.41 -24.45
CA THR A 355 22.64 14.13 -24.10
C THR A 355 23.74 13.19 -23.62
N ILE A 356 24.10 13.28 -22.33
CA ILE A 356 24.88 12.24 -21.66
C ILE A 356 24.04 10.97 -21.71
N ALA A 357 24.45 9.98 -22.52
CA ALA A 357 23.84 8.66 -22.50
C ALA A 357 24.03 8.05 -21.11
N ARG A 358 23.01 8.18 -20.25
CA ARG A 358 23.02 7.59 -18.91
C ARG A 358 23.02 6.07 -19.06
N LYS A 359 24.01 5.40 -18.46
CA LYS A 359 24.01 3.93 -18.34
C LYS A 359 22.88 3.54 -17.40
N SER A 360 21.88 2.82 -17.91
CA SER A 360 20.78 2.25 -17.14
C SER A 360 20.99 0.76 -16.93
N VAL A 361 20.70 0.28 -15.71
CA VAL A 361 20.71 -1.16 -15.39
C VAL A 361 19.26 -1.58 -15.13
N LEU A 362 18.79 -2.61 -15.85
CA LEU A 362 17.48 -3.21 -15.65
C LEU A 362 17.67 -4.56 -14.96
N VAL A 363 17.11 -4.71 -13.75
CA VAL A 363 17.13 -5.97 -13.00
C VAL A 363 15.78 -6.64 -13.17
N VAL A 364 15.77 -7.88 -13.63
CA VAL A 364 14.55 -8.66 -13.91
C VAL A 364 14.57 -9.94 -13.09
N ARG A 365 13.50 -10.21 -12.33
CA ARG A 365 13.31 -11.51 -11.67
C ARG A 365 12.90 -12.54 -12.72
N HIS A 366 13.31 -13.80 -12.53
CA HIS A 366 12.84 -14.90 -13.36
C HIS A 366 11.30 -15.03 -13.32
N GLY A 367 10.71 -15.58 -14.39
CA GLY A 367 9.29 -15.91 -14.44
C GLY A 367 8.88 -17.01 -13.46
N GLU A 368 7.59 -17.33 -13.44
CA GLU A 368 7.01 -18.41 -12.63
C GLU A 368 7.76 -19.74 -12.81
N ARG A 369 8.03 -20.41 -11.69
CA ARG A 369 8.71 -21.72 -11.66
C ARG A 369 7.72 -22.86 -11.47
N VAL A 370 8.03 -24.02 -12.03
CA VAL A 370 7.19 -25.22 -11.87
C VAL A 370 7.06 -25.69 -10.42
N ASP A 371 8.13 -25.60 -9.62
CA ASP A 371 8.14 -26.04 -8.21
C ASP A 371 7.27 -25.17 -7.30
N GLN A 372 7.05 -23.91 -7.67
CA GLN A 372 6.19 -22.98 -6.93
C GLN A 372 4.71 -23.31 -7.11
N ILE A 373 4.34 -23.83 -8.28
CA ILE A 373 2.94 -24.14 -8.62
C ILE A 373 2.58 -25.57 -8.25
N PHE A 374 3.44 -26.52 -8.63
CA PHE A 374 3.18 -27.95 -8.45
C PHE A 374 3.78 -28.52 -7.16
N GLY A 375 4.39 -27.66 -6.33
CA GLY A 375 4.96 -28.01 -5.04
C GLY A 375 6.26 -28.82 -5.13
N LYS A 376 6.72 -29.33 -3.98
CA LYS A 376 8.02 -30.02 -3.86
C LYS A 376 8.09 -31.35 -4.62
N SER A 377 6.95 -31.99 -4.88
CA SER A 377 6.87 -33.26 -5.62
C SER A 377 6.67 -33.06 -7.13
N TRP A 378 6.81 -31.84 -7.66
CA TRP A 378 6.58 -31.53 -9.08
C TRP A 378 7.33 -32.47 -10.02
N LEU A 379 8.57 -32.84 -9.68
CA LEU A 379 9.41 -33.69 -10.50
C LEU A 379 8.87 -35.12 -10.59
N GLN A 380 8.28 -35.62 -9.50
CA GLN A 380 7.63 -36.94 -9.47
C GLN A 380 6.36 -36.93 -10.32
N GLN A 381 5.62 -35.81 -10.32
CA GLN A 381 4.40 -35.67 -11.10
C GLN A 381 4.67 -35.72 -12.62
N CYS A 382 5.80 -35.17 -13.08
CA CYS A 382 6.16 -35.12 -14.50
C CYS A 382 7.16 -36.19 -14.96
N SER A 383 7.45 -37.19 -14.11
CA SER A 383 8.37 -38.29 -14.45
C SER A 383 7.59 -39.60 -14.61
N THR A 384 7.77 -40.27 -15.74
CA THR A 384 7.27 -41.63 -15.94
C THR A 384 8.10 -42.63 -15.13
N PRO A 385 7.61 -43.88 -14.90
CA PRO A 385 8.38 -44.91 -14.21
C PRO A 385 9.74 -45.25 -14.85
N ASP A 386 9.88 -45.05 -16.17
CA ASP A 386 11.14 -45.21 -16.92
C ASP A 386 12.03 -43.95 -16.87
N GLY A 387 11.69 -42.95 -16.05
CA GLY A 387 12.49 -41.74 -15.82
C GLY A 387 12.43 -40.72 -16.96
N LYS A 388 11.44 -40.81 -17.85
CA LYS A 388 11.24 -39.83 -18.93
C LYS A 388 10.30 -38.72 -18.48
N TYR A 389 10.53 -37.54 -19.03
CA TYR A 389 9.66 -36.40 -18.85
C TYR A 389 8.36 -36.57 -19.64
N TYR A 390 7.23 -36.30 -19.00
CA TYR A 390 5.95 -36.09 -19.66
C TYR A 390 5.25 -34.87 -19.04
N ARG A 391 4.27 -34.29 -19.75
CA ARG A 391 3.53 -33.12 -19.27
C ARG A 391 2.17 -33.54 -18.72
N PRO A 392 2.02 -33.63 -17.39
CA PRO A 392 0.73 -33.96 -16.79
C PRO A 392 -0.26 -32.79 -16.85
N ASP A 393 0.24 -31.54 -16.87
CA ASP A 393 -0.55 -30.32 -16.91
C ASP A 393 0.02 -29.34 -17.96
N LEU A 394 -0.83 -28.51 -18.57
CA LEU A 394 -0.44 -27.59 -19.65
C LEU A 394 0.55 -26.51 -19.19
N ASN A 395 0.56 -26.18 -17.90
CA ASN A 395 1.51 -25.25 -17.30
C ASN A 395 2.90 -25.86 -17.07
N PHE A 396 3.09 -27.17 -17.27
CA PHE A 396 4.43 -27.75 -17.42
C PHE A 396 5.03 -27.43 -18.80
N PRO A 397 6.35 -27.17 -18.88
CA PRO A 397 7.02 -26.80 -20.13
C PRO A 397 6.92 -27.91 -21.19
N CYS A 398 6.92 -27.55 -22.46
CA CYS A 398 6.82 -28.51 -23.58
C CYS A 398 7.89 -29.62 -23.56
N SER A 399 9.07 -29.31 -23.03
CA SER A 399 10.19 -30.24 -22.86
C SER A 399 11.13 -29.73 -21.78
N LEU A 400 11.99 -30.62 -21.27
CA LEU A 400 13.12 -30.26 -20.40
C LEU A 400 14.44 -30.31 -21.18
N PRO A 401 15.40 -29.42 -20.90
CA PRO A 401 16.76 -29.53 -21.41
C PRO A 401 17.41 -30.87 -21.08
N ARG A 402 18.31 -31.35 -21.94
CA ARG A 402 19.14 -32.51 -21.59
C ARG A 402 20.17 -32.09 -20.54
N ARG A 403 20.37 -32.93 -19.53
CA ARG A 403 21.43 -32.80 -18.51
C ARG A 403 22.18 -34.11 -18.42
N SER A 404 23.49 -34.05 -18.17
CA SER A 404 24.38 -35.22 -18.06
C SER A 404 23.95 -36.20 -16.96
N SER A 405 23.36 -35.69 -15.89
CA SER A 405 22.86 -36.38 -14.68
C SER A 405 21.37 -36.77 -14.74
N GLY A 406 20.68 -36.47 -15.84
CA GLY A 406 19.28 -36.82 -16.05
C GLY A 406 18.29 -35.88 -15.36
N ILE A 407 17.04 -36.35 -15.18
CA ILE A 407 15.90 -35.53 -14.74
C ILE A 407 15.97 -35.12 -13.26
N LYS A 408 16.74 -35.82 -12.42
CA LYS A 408 16.81 -35.59 -10.97
C LYS A 408 17.38 -34.23 -10.60
N ASP A 409 18.32 -33.71 -11.39
CA ASP A 409 19.00 -32.45 -11.09
C ASP A 409 18.09 -31.22 -11.21
N PHE A 410 16.93 -31.36 -11.87
CA PHE A 410 15.94 -30.30 -11.89
C PHE A 410 15.27 -30.08 -10.53
N GLU A 411 15.29 -31.06 -9.61
CA GLU A 411 14.66 -30.94 -8.29
C GLU A 411 15.11 -29.67 -7.54
N ASN A 412 16.40 -29.35 -7.62
CA ASN A 412 17.00 -28.17 -6.98
C ASN A 412 17.31 -27.03 -7.97
N ASP A 413 17.01 -27.21 -9.26
CA ASP A 413 17.12 -26.17 -10.29
C ASP A 413 15.94 -26.22 -11.26
N PRO A 414 14.73 -25.89 -10.77
CA PRO A 414 13.50 -26.05 -11.52
C PRO A 414 13.43 -25.08 -12.72
N PRO A 415 12.84 -25.52 -13.86
CA PRO A 415 12.59 -24.66 -15.02
C PRO A 415 11.44 -23.67 -14.78
N LEU A 416 11.26 -22.76 -15.73
CA LEU A 416 10.03 -22.00 -15.87
C LEU A 416 8.84 -22.89 -16.22
N SER A 417 7.66 -22.50 -15.72
CA SER A 417 6.36 -23.02 -16.20
C SER A 417 6.00 -22.41 -17.56
N SER A 418 4.95 -22.92 -18.21
CA SER A 418 4.42 -22.31 -19.45
C SER A 418 3.98 -20.86 -19.22
N CYS A 419 3.37 -20.57 -18.06
CA CYS A 419 3.04 -19.21 -17.63
C CYS A 419 4.31 -18.37 -17.37
N GLY A 420 5.37 -18.94 -16.80
CA GLY A 420 6.66 -18.26 -16.61
C GLY A 420 7.33 -17.89 -17.93
N VAL A 421 7.24 -18.76 -18.94
CA VAL A 421 7.68 -18.48 -20.31
C VAL A 421 6.86 -17.34 -20.93
N PHE A 422 5.53 -17.39 -20.78
CA PHE A 422 4.63 -16.33 -21.25
C PHE A 422 4.97 -14.96 -20.62
N GLN A 423 5.17 -14.91 -19.30
CA GLN A 423 5.59 -13.70 -18.58
C GLN A 423 6.90 -13.12 -19.14
N ALA A 424 7.89 -13.98 -19.40
CA ALA A 424 9.18 -13.56 -19.94
C ALA A 424 9.05 -13.00 -21.37
N ARG A 425 8.24 -13.62 -22.22
CA ARG A 425 7.96 -13.13 -23.58
C ARG A 425 7.25 -11.79 -23.57
N MET A 426 6.16 -11.67 -22.79
CA MET A 426 5.43 -10.40 -22.63
C MET A 426 6.34 -9.27 -22.15
N ALA A 427 7.28 -9.55 -21.24
CA ALA A 427 8.27 -8.57 -20.81
C ALA A 427 9.24 -8.17 -21.93
N GLY A 428 9.68 -9.11 -22.76
CA GLY A 428 10.53 -8.83 -23.93
C GLY A 428 9.81 -8.01 -25.00
N GLU A 429 8.54 -8.32 -25.28
CA GLU A 429 7.67 -7.57 -26.19
C GLU A 429 7.49 -6.12 -25.71
N ALA A 430 7.16 -5.92 -24.43
CA ALA A 430 7.06 -4.58 -23.85
C ALA A 430 8.39 -3.81 -23.90
N LEU A 431 9.53 -4.49 -23.73
CA LEU A 431 10.85 -3.88 -23.88
C LEU A 431 11.12 -3.47 -25.33
N LEU A 432 10.67 -4.26 -26.32
CA LEU A 432 10.76 -3.91 -27.74
C LEU A 432 9.96 -2.63 -28.04
N ASP A 433 8.70 -2.60 -27.61
CA ASP A 433 7.78 -1.47 -27.83
C ASP A 433 8.27 -0.17 -27.18
N SER A 434 8.97 -0.28 -26.06
CA SER A 434 9.54 0.87 -25.36
C SER A 434 10.72 1.54 -26.10
N GLY A 435 11.29 0.87 -27.11
CA GLY A 435 12.47 1.35 -27.84
C GLY A 435 13.76 1.38 -27.03
N ILE A 436 13.80 0.70 -25.87
CA ILE A 436 14.99 0.64 -25.01
C ILE A 436 16.10 -0.15 -25.73
N ARG A 437 17.29 0.43 -25.81
CA ARG A 437 18.46 -0.24 -26.39
C ARG A 437 19.19 -1.08 -25.35
N ILE A 438 19.09 -2.40 -25.47
CA ILE A 438 19.89 -3.33 -24.67
C ILE A 438 21.31 -3.41 -25.23
N THR A 439 22.29 -3.30 -24.34
CA THR A 439 23.73 -3.36 -24.68
C THR A 439 24.43 -4.60 -24.11
N SER A 440 23.91 -5.19 -23.04
CA SER A 440 24.44 -6.41 -22.40
C SER A 440 23.35 -7.08 -21.57
N VAL A 441 23.40 -8.41 -21.47
CA VAL A 441 22.48 -9.21 -20.65
C VAL A 441 23.29 -10.12 -19.74
N PHE A 442 22.97 -10.08 -18.45
CA PHE A 442 23.56 -10.91 -17.41
C PHE A 442 22.45 -11.73 -16.74
N THR A 443 22.73 -12.97 -16.37
CA THR A 443 21.79 -13.85 -15.69
C THR A 443 22.45 -14.59 -14.54
N SER A 444 21.68 -14.86 -13.50
CA SER A 444 22.01 -15.89 -12.51
C SER A 444 22.14 -17.27 -13.21
N PRO A 445 23.00 -18.18 -12.71
CA PRO A 445 23.17 -19.52 -13.28
C PRO A 445 21.98 -20.46 -13.09
N ALA A 446 20.96 -20.09 -12.31
CA ALA A 446 19.73 -20.87 -12.20
C ALA A 446 19.02 -21.01 -13.56
N LEU A 447 18.56 -22.21 -13.91
CA LEU A 447 17.95 -22.49 -15.22
C LEU A 447 16.79 -21.54 -15.54
N ARG A 448 15.90 -21.31 -14.58
CA ARG A 448 14.79 -20.35 -14.68
C ARG A 448 15.21 -18.93 -15.09
N CYS A 449 16.37 -18.47 -14.61
CA CYS A 449 16.89 -17.14 -14.92
C CYS A 449 17.42 -17.11 -16.37
N VAL A 450 18.15 -18.15 -16.77
CA VAL A 450 18.66 -18.30 -18.14
C VAL A 450 17.50 -18.41 -19.15
N GLN A 451 16.45 -19.18 -18.83
CA GLN A 451 15.23 -19.28 -19.63
C GLN A 451 14.50 -17.95 -19.75
N THR A 452 14.37 -17.20 -18.65
CA THR A 452 13.76 -15.87 -18.67
C THR A 452 14.53 -14.94 -19.60
N ALA A 453 15.86 -14.91 -19.49
CA ALA A 453 16.72 -14.07 -20.33
C ALA A 453 16.62 -14.44 -21.82
N LYS A 454 16.56 -15.74 -22.16
CA LYS A 454 16.36 -16.20 -23.53
C LYS A 454 15.04 -15.70 -24.11
N HIS A 455 13.92 -15.90 -23.41
CA HIS A 455 12.61 -15.52 -23.94
C HIS A 455 12.42 -14.00 -24.06
N ILE A 456 13.01 -13.22 -23.14
CA ILE A 456 13.06 -11.75 -23.29
C ILE A 456 13.83 -11.36 -24.55
N LEU A 457 14.98 -11.99 -24.82
CA LEU A 457 15.80 -11.70 -25.98
C LEU A 457 15.15 -12.14 -27.31
N GLU A 458 14.41 -13.24 -27.32
CA GLU A 458 13.64 -13.73 -28.48
C GLU A 458 12.56 -12.70 -28.89
N GLU A 459 11.87 -12.09 -27.92
CA GLU A 459 10.86 -11.08 -28.24
C GLU A 459 11.47 -9.74 -28.63
N LEU A 460 12.61 -9.38 -28.05
CA LEU A 460 13.39 -8.22 -28.48
C LEU A 460 14.02 -8.37 -29.88
N LYS A 461 13.96 -9.55 -30.49
CA LYS A 461 14.65 -9.88 -31.75
C LYS A 461 16.17 -9.69 -31.66
N LEU A 462 16.71 -9.98 -30.48
CA LEU A 462 18.10 -9.76 -30.09
C LEU A 462 18.84 -11.06 -29.69
N GLU A 463 18.16 -12.19 -29.73
CA GLU A 463 18.65 -13.49 -29.28
C GLU A 463 19.88 -13.99 -30.05
N LYS A 464 20.01 -13.61 -31.33
CA LYS A 464 21.20 -13.92 -32.15
C LYS A 464 22.32 -12.90 -31.99
N LYS A 465 21.99 -11.67 -31.56
CA LYS A 465 22.91 -10.54 -31.49
C LYS A 465 23.68 -10.51 -30.18
N PHE A 466 23.02 -10.81 -29.06
CA PHE A 466 23.63 -10.76 -27.74
C PHE A 466 23.77 -12.16 -27.15
N LYS A 467 24.96 -12.42 -26.62
CA LYS A 467 25.23 -13.61 -25.82
C LYS A 467 24.90 -13.34 -24.35
N ILE A 468 24.18 -14.26 -23.71
CA ILE A 468 23.80 -14.22 -22.30
C ILE A 468 25.05 -14.49 -21.44
N ARG A 469 25.40 -13.55 -20.56
CA ARG A 469 26.52 -13.70 -19.63
C ARG A 469 26.03 -14.30 -18.31
N VAL A 470 26.45 -15.52 -18.01
CA VAL A 470 26.06 -16.20 -16.76
C VAL A 470 26.99 -15.72 -15.64
N GLU A 471 26.43 -15.05 -14.63
CA GLU A 471 27.15 -14.45 -13.50
C GLU A 471 26.74 -15.12 -12.18
N PRO A 472 27.59 -16.01 -11.62
CA PRO A 472 27.34 -16.66 -10.33
C PRO A 472 27.17 -15.67 -9.17
N GLY A 473 27.77 -14.48 -9.21
CA GLY A 473 27.68 -13.47 -8.16
C GLY A 473 26.28 -12.87 -7.95
N ILE A 474 25.36 -13.06 -8.90
CA ILE A 474 23.95 -12.67 -8.78
C ILE A 474 23.02 -13.87 -8.53
N PHE A 475 23.58 -15.00 -8.06
CA PHE A 475 22.79 -16.12 -7.55
C PHE A 475 22.10 -15.75 -6.22
N GLU A 476 21.03 -16.49 -5.88
CA GLU A 476 20.26 -16.24 -4.67
C GLU A 476 21.06 -16.49 -3.38
N TRP A 477 20.62 -15.88 -2.27
CA TRP A 477 21.35 -15.93 -1.01
C TRP A 477 21.32 -17.34 -0.39
N THR A 478 22.48 -17.98 -0.31
CA THR A 478 22.63 -19.39 0.13
C THR A 478 22.61 -19.59 1.65
N LYS A 479 22.39 -18.55 2.48
CA LYS A 479 22.44 -18.66 3.96
C LYS A 479 21.30 -19.52 4.54
N TRP A 480 20.19 -19.64 3.82
CA TRP A 480 19.07 -20.52 4.20
C TRP A 480 19.28 -21.99 3.80
N GLU A 481 20.38 -22.32 3.12
CA GLU A 481 20.76 -23.68 2.74
C GLU A 481 21.80 -24.29 3.69
N SER A 482 21.74 -23.92 4.97
CA SER A 482 22.57 -24.54 6.02
C SER A 482 22.15 -26.01 6.20
N GLY A 483 22.66 -26.89 5.34
CA GLY A 483 22.43 -28.34 5.37
C GLY A 483 21.99 -28.99 4.06
N LYS A 484 21.86 -28.26 2.94
CA LYS A 484 21.53 -28.84 1.62
C LYS A 484 22.72 -28.73 0.65
N THR A 485 22.91 -29.75 -0.17
CA THR A 485 23.86 -29.79 -1.29
C THR A 485 23.64 -28.57 -2.18
N THR A 486 24.72 -27.86 -2.54
CA THR A 486 24.67 -26.78 -3.54
C THR A 486 23.93 -27.27 -4.79
N PRO A 487 22.96 -26.51 -5.32
CA PRO A 487 22.16 -26.94 -6.45
C PRO A 487 23.07 -27.27 -7.65
N THR A 488 22.80 -28.42 -8.30
CA THR A 488 23.52 -28.81 -9.51
C THR A 488 22.97 -28.00 -10.69
N LEU A 489 23.61 -26.87 -10.94
CA LEU A 489 23.28 -25.96 -12.05
C LEU A 489 23.85 -26.50 -13.37
N MET A 490 23.20 -26.17 -14.48
CA MET A 490 23.68 -26.58 -15.81
C MET A 490 25.02 -25.92 -16.14
N THR A 491 25.91 -26.67 -16.80
CA THR A 491 27.16 -26.11 -17.33
C THR A 491 26.90 -25.19 -18.52
N LEU A 492 27.87 -24.35 -18.88
CA LEU A 492 27.75 -23.50 -20.06
C LEU A 492 27.59 -24.32 -21.35
N ASP A 493 28.25 -25.47 -21.43
CA ASP A 493 28.13 -26.40 -22.57
C ASP A 493 26.73 -27.00 -22.64
N GLU A 494 26.18 -27.47 -21.51
CA GLU A 494 24.81 -27.99 -21.45
C GLU A 494 23.77 -26.92 -21.81
N LEU A 495 23.97 -25.66 -21.39
CA LEU A 495 23.11 -24.55 -21.78
C LEU A 495 23.21 -24.27 -23.29
N GLN A 496 24.40 -24.34 -23.87
CA GLN A 496 24.57 -24.14 -25.30
C GLN A 496 23.90 -25.27 -26.12
N GLU A 497 24.06 -26.52 -25.70
CA GLU A 497 23.39 -27.69 -26.29
C GLU A 497 21.86 -27.61 -26.19
N ALA A 498 21.35 -27.04 -25.10
CA ALA A 498 19.93 -26.76 -24.90
C ALA A 498 19.40 -25.56 -25.72
N GLY A 499 20.26 -24.92 -26.53
CA GLY A 499 19.90 -23.81 -27.40
C GLY A 499 19.75 -22.48 -26.67
N PHE A 500 20.51 -22.25 -25.60
CA PHE A 500 20.70 -20.93 -24.99
C PHE A 500 21.94 -20.25 -25.59
N ASN A 501 21.81 -19.03 -26.12
CA ASN A 501 22.94 -18.29 -26.69
C ASN A 501 23.81 -17.68 -25.58
N VAL A 502 24.57 -18.51 -24.85
CA VAL A 502 25.42 -18.09 -23.72
C VAL A 502 26.83 -17.67 -24.17
N SER A 503 27.47 -16.79 -23.39
CA SER A 503 28.84 -16.31 -23.63
C SER A 503 29.86 -17.22 -22.97
N MET A 504 30.59 -18.00 -23.78
CA MET A 504 31.68 -18.89 -23.32
C MET A 504 32.95 -18.12 -22.92
N ASP A 505 33.08 -16.90 -23.40
CA ASP A 505 34.20 -15.98 -23.19
C ASP A 505 34.04 -15.11 -21.95
N TYR A 506 32.85 -15.10 -21.33
CA TYR A 506 32.58 -14.32 -20.13
C TYR A 506 33.31 -14.92 -18.92
N ARG A 507 34.19 -14.12 -18.32
CA ARG A 507 34.86 -14.46 -17.05
C ARG A 507 34.15 -13.74 -15.92
N PHE A 508 33.55 -14.49 -15.01
CA PHE A 508 32.96 -13.96 -13.79
C PHE A 508 34.05 -13.54 -12.80
N LEU A 509 33.76 -12.52 -11.99
CA LEU A 509 34.64 -12.07 -10.92
C LEU A 509 34.39 -12.94 -9.68
N LEU A 510 35.33 -13.83 -9.34
CA LEU A 510 35.35 -14.42 -8.01
C LEU A 510 35.57 -13.31 -6.98
N TRP A 511 34.51 -12.89 -6.30
CA TRP A 511 34.66 -12.25 -5.00
C TRP A 511 35.24 -13.29 -4.06
N VAL A 512 36.56 -13.32 -3.93
CA VAL A 512 37.21 -13.93 -2.78
C VAL A 512 36.72 -13.12 -1.59
N CYS A 513 35.67 -13.60 -0.91
CA CYS A 513 35.34 -13.14 0.42
C CYS A 513 36.65 -13.18 1.21
N ALA A 514 37.14 -11.99 1.58
CA ALA A 514 38.24 -11.84 2.50
C ALA A 514 38.01 -12.84 3.64
N SER A 515 38.94 -13.79 3.76
CA SER A 515 38.89 -14.86 4.74
C SER A 515 38.34 -14.32 6.04
N ALA A 516 37.30 -14.97 6.56
CA ALA A 516 37.07 -15.02 7.98
C ALA A 516 38.39 -15.46 8.62
N LYS A 517 39.22 -14.49 9.02
CA LYS A 517 40.30 -14.73 9.97
C LYS A 517 39.58 -15.27 11.19
N LYS A 518 39.62 -16.59 11.34
CA LYS A 518 39.46 -17.24 12.63
C LYS A 518 40.44 -16.54 13.56
N ILE A 519 39.95 -15.58 14.33
CA ILE A 519 40.64 -15.08 15.51
C ILE A 519 40.66 -16.29 16.45
N LYS A 520 41.72 -17.09 16.36
CA LYS A 520 42.11 -17.99 17.42
C LYS A 520 42.38 -17.11 18.63
N ARG A 521 41.47 -17.15 19.61
CA ARG A 521 41.76 -16.77 20.98
C ARG A 521 42.91 -17.67 21.44
N LYS A 522 44.15 -17.19 21.35
CA LYS A 522 45.27 -17.74 22.12
C LYS A 522 45.11 -17.19 23.52
N GLY A 523 45.03 -18.10 24.49
CA GLY A 523 45.18 -17.75 25.89
C GLY A 523 46.58 -17.24 26.20
N ASN A 524 46.66 -16.64 27.39
CA ASN A 524 47.82 -16.14 28.13
C ASN A 524 48.43 -14.81 27.69
N GLY A 525 48.42 -13.87 28.65
CA GLY A 525 49.49 -12.87 28.78
C GLY A 525 49.04 -11.44 29.01
N SER A 526 48.82 -11.11 30.29
CA SER A 526 49.07 -9.82 30.96
C SER A 526 49.73 -8.70 30.13
N TRP A 527 49.07 -7.56 29.93
CA TRP A 527 49.07 -6.32 30.72
C TRP A 527 48.22 -5.27 29.99
#